data_AF-A0A846N4R7-F1
#
_entry.id   AF-A0A846N4R7-F1
#
_cell.length_a   1.000
_cell.length_b   1.000
_cell.length_c   1.000
_cell.angle_alpha   90.00
_cell.angle_beta   90.00
_cell.angle_gamma   90.00
#
_symmetry.space_group_name_H-M   'P 1'
#
loop_
_entity.id
_entity.type
_entity.pdbx_description
1 polymer ?
#
loop_
_entity_poly.entity_id
_entity_poly.type
_entity_poly.pdbx_seq_one_letter_code
_entity_poly.pdbx_strand_id
1 'polypeptide(L)'
;MKNLIVFIAAVLLTISRAGAADTPEEAALRERLTTFYTSKPGFRLPSYAPKLDAAFDHSDWRTLKGELDKIYSSMKGVDDLGLIMNWELLRLANGGGYVVAKLYAVDSWNMALSFERAGRPGADDMKKRAFSNTLYTIALIAVDSPMCKDMSAPSNRMAEYRFAARDAIRFGQSLREDDKKRVIDFALRQEKLFAPLRKKDDALCRGGNDEAMAAMNAVKDFEKAKEVPADPSRPGRNYLIEAPGEYHPQYKPDAEWKKTRDEVRPTLRGQLETLLIAPK
;
A
#
# COMPACT_ATOMS: atom_id res chain seq x y z
N MET A 1 2.53 60.45 -15.30
CA MET A 1 1.97 59.87 -14.06
C MET A 1 1.24 58.58 -14.42
N LYS A 2 1.70 57.46 -13.86
CA LYS A 2 1.02 56.17 -13.61
C LYS A 2 0.31 55.41 -14.77
N ASN A 3 1.01 54.35 -15.22
CA ASN A 3 0.61 52.95 -15.42
C ASN A 3 -0.73 52.59 -16.08
N LEU A 4 -0.70 51.72 -17.10
CA LEU A 4 -1.21 50.34 -16.95
C LEU A 4 -0.67 49.43 -18.07
N ILE A 5 0.20 48.49 -17.70
CA ILE A 5 0.59 47.33 -18.52
C ILE A 5 -0.41 46.21 -18.18
N VAL A 6 -1.20 45.76 -19.15
CA VAL A 6 -2.05 44.58 -18.99
C VAL A 6 -1.26 43.37 -19.50
N PHE A 7 -0.63 42.65 -18.58
CA PHE A 7 -0.15 41.30 -18.83
C PHE A 7 -1.36 40.35 -18.85
N ILE A 8 -1.67 39.82 -20.03
CA ILE A 8 -2.57 38.68 -20.17
C ILE A 8 -1.82 37.47 -19.62
N ALA A 9 -2.12 37.10 -18.38
CA ALA A 9 -1.70 35.84 -17.81
C ALA A 9 -2.43 34.73 -18.56
N ALA A 10 -1.71 34.04 -19.45
CA ALA A 10 -2.14 32.76 -19.97
C ALA A 10 -2.25 31.79 -18.79
N VAL A 11 -3.48 31.50 -18.37
CA VAL A 11 -3.80 30.41 -17.47
C VAL A 11 -3.41 29.12 -18.19
N LEU A 12 -2.22 28.62 -17.88
CA LEU A 12 -1.85 27.23 -18.13
C LEU A 12 -2.78 26.37 -17.29
N LEU A 13 -3.89 25.93 -17.91
CA LEU A 13 -4.65 24.78 -17.45
C LEU A 13 -3.73 23.56 -17.53
N THR A 14 -3.01 23.30 -16.44
CA THR A 14 -2.50 21.97 -16.17
C THR A 14 -3.70 21.04 -16.14
N ILE A 15 -3.77 20.13 -17.11
CA ILE A 15 -4.72 19.02 -17.10
C ILE A 15 -4.28 18.10 -15.95
N SER A 16 -4.65 18.45 -14.73
CA SER A 16 -4.71 17.50 -13.64
C SER A 16 -5.71 16.44 -14.07
N ARG A 17 -5.23 15.21 -14.26
CA ARG A 17 -6.04 14.05 -14.60
C ARG A 17 -7.05 13.85 -13.46
N ALA A 18 -8.23 14.45 -13.58
CA ALA A 18 -9.29 14.35 -12.60
C ALA A 18 -9.70 12.87 -12.54
N GLY A 19 -9.34 12.19 -11.46
CA GLY A 19 -10.01 10.95 -11.10
C GLY A 19 -11.52 11.24 -11.04
N ALA A 20 -12.35 10.26 -11.40
CA ALA A 20 -13.80 10.40 -11.24
C ALA A 20 -14.11 10.94 -9.84
N ALA A 21 -14.93 11.99 -9.78
CA ALA A 21 -15.40 12.52 -8.51
C ALA A 21 -16.10 11.39 -7.75
N ASP A 22 -15.91 11.36 -6.42
CA ASP A 22 -16.55 10.35 -5.60
C ASP A 22 -18.07 10.47 -5.70
N THR A 23 -18.79 9.35 -5.59
CA THR A 23 -20.25 9.43 -5.45
C THR A 23 -20.62 10.08 -4.11
N PRO A 24 -21.84 10.62 -3.95
CA PRO A 24 -22.30 11.12 -2.66
C PRO A 24 -22.19 10.08 -1.54
N GLU A 25 -22.44 8.80 -1.83
CA GLU A 25 -22.27 7.71 -0.86
C GLU A 25 -20.81 7.48 -0.47
N GLU A 26 -19.89 7.51 -1.44
CA GLU A 26 -18.46 7.38 -1.19
C GLU A 26 -17.91 8.55 -0.36
N ALA A 27 -18.35 9.78 -0.67
CA ALA A 27 -17.99 10.98 0.10
C ALA A 27 -18.49 10.89 1.55
N ALA A 28 -19.76 10.50 1.77
CA ALA A 28 -20.33 10.33 3.10
C ALA A 28 -19.65 9.20 3.89
N LEU A 29 -19.31 8.08 3.23
CA LEU A 29 -18.56 6.99 3.85
C LEU A 29 -17.17 7.47 4.30
N ARG A 30 -16.46 8.21 3.44
CA ARG A 30 -15.13 8.75 3.74
C ARG A 30 -15.17 9.72 4.92
N GLU A 31 -16.13 10.63 4.94
CA GLU A 31 -16.32 11.57 6.06
C GLU A 31 -16.57 10.81 7.37
N ARG A 32 -17.49 9.83 7.36
CA ARG A 32 -17.80 9.02 8.54
C ARG A 32 -16.59 8.28 9.07
N LEU A 33 -15.78 7.67 8.19
CA LEU A 33 -14.57 6.95 8.59
C LEU A 33 -13.50 7.91 9.13
N THR A 34 -13.30 9.02 8.45
CA THR A 34 -12.37 10.07 8.88
C THR A 34 -12.72 10.56 10.27
N THR A 35 -13.96 10.97 10.50
CA THR A 35 -14.44 11.40 11.81
C THR A 35 -14.30 10.31 12.87
N PHE A 36 -14.65 9.06 12.55
CA PHE A 36 -14.51 7.94 13.49
C PHE A 36 -13.08 7.74 13.99
N TYR A 37 -12.07 7.92 13.13
CA TYR A 37 -10.68 7.77 13.54
C TYR A 37 -10.14 9.03 14.24
N THR A 38 -10.42 10.21 13.69
CA THR A 38 -9.88 11.48 14.21
C THR A 38 -10.55 11.91 15.51
N SER A 39 -11.75 11.45 15.82
CA SER A 39 -12.44 11.75 17.08
C SER A 39 -11.93 10.93 18.28
N LYS A 40 -11.02 9.97 18.07
CA LYS A 40 -10.52 9.12 19.17
C LYS A 40 -9.59 9.92 20.08
N PRO A 41 -9.72 9.79 21.42
CA PRO A 41 -8.80 10.43 22.36
C PRO A 41 -7.34 10.07 22.04
N GLY A 42 -6.48 11.09 21.96
CA GLY A 42 -5.07 10.91 21.66
C GLY A 42 -4.72 10.72 20.18
N PHE A 43 -5.70 10.70 19.28
CA PHE A 43 -5.41 10.68 17.84
C PHE A 43 -4.68 11.95 17.42
N ARG A 44 -3.51 11.79 16.82
CA ARG A 44 -2.71 12.88 16.26
C ARG A 44 -2.03 12.38 15.00
N LEU A 45 -1.98 13.25 14.00
CA LEU A 45 -1.16 13.05 12.81
C LEU A 45 0.29 13.47 13.12
N PRO A 46 1.27 12.88 12.42
CA PRO A 46 2.64 13.32 12.54
C PRO A 46 2.79 14.71 11.91
N SER A 47 3.73 15.52 12.41
CA SER A 47 3.99 16.88 11.89
C SER A 47 4.42 16.91 10.42
N TYR A 48 4.96 15.79 9.90
CA TYR A 48 5.35 15.61 8.51
C TYR A 48 4.23 15.05 7.62
N ALA A 49 3.00 14.85 8.13
CA ALA A 49 1.88 14.36 7.34
C ALA A 49 1.69 15.11 6.01
N PRO A 50 1.75 16.47 5.94
CA PRO A 50 1.58 17.18 4.67
C PRO A 50 2.60 16.81 3.58
N LYS A 51 3.82 16.39 3.96
CA LYS A 51 4.83 15.94 2.99
C LYS A 51 4.54 14.55 2.46
N LEU A 52 4.14 13.64 3.35
CA LEU A 52 3.71 12.30 2.97
C LEU A 52 2.45 12.38 2.09
N ASP A 53 1.54 13.28 2.45
CA ASP A 53 0.31 13.56 1.71
C ASP A 53 0.61 14.03 0.29
N ALA A 54 1.46 15.04 0.13
CA ALA A 54 1.85 15.54 -1.20
C ALA A 54 2.49 14.44 -2.05
N ALA A 55 3.44 13.67 -1.49
CA ALA A 55 4.09 12.59 -2.24
C ALA A 55 3.10 11.48 -2.63
N PHE A 56 2.21 11.10 -1.71
CA PHE A 56 1.20 10.07 -1.94
C PHE A 56 0.16 10.50 -2.99
N ASP A 57 -0.40 11.71 -2.84
CA ASP A 57 -1.46 12.23 -3.71
C ASP A 57 -0.98 12.46 -5.16
N HIS A 58 0.32 12.67 -5.35
CA HIS A 58 0.96 12.75 -6.66
C HIS A 58 1.53 11.43 -7.19
N SER A 59 1.34 10.31 -6.47
CA SER A 59 1.96 9.02 -6.81
C SER A 59 3.49 9.09 -6.95
N ASP A 60 4.13 10.01 -6.23
CA ASP A 60 5.59 10.15 -6.18
C ASP A 60 6.15 9.14 -5.15
N TRP A 61 6.18 7.87 -5.57
CA TRP A 61 6.60 6.76 -4.72
C TRP A 61 8.07 6.86 -4.29
N ARG A 62 8.91 7.50 -5.10
CA ARG A 62 10.33 7.71 -4.79
C ARG A 62 10.48 8.71 -3.64
N THR A 63 9.81 9.86 -3.73
CA THR A 63 9.81 10.86 -2.66
C THR A 63 9.12 10.30 -1.41
N LEU A 64 7.99 9.61 -1.56
CA LEU A 64 7.29 9.00 -0.43
C LEU A 64 8.21 8.03 0.33
N LYS A 65 8.90 7.12 -0.38
CA LYS A 65 9.86 6.21 0.22
C LYS A 65 11.00 6.96 0.92
N GLY A 66 11.58 7.96 0.26
CA GLY A 66 12.68 8.75 0.81
C GLY A 66 12.31 9.50 2.09
N GLU A 67 11.10 10.03 2.17
CA GLU A 67 10.59 10.67 3.40
C GLU A 67 10.33 9.62 4.50
N LEU A 68 9.69 8.49 4.17
CA LEU A 68 9.48 7.39 5.12
C LEU A 68 10.80 6.85 5.69
N ASP A 69 11.82 6.62 4.85
CA ASP A 69 13.14 6.16 5.30
C ASP A 69 13.77 7.14 6.33
N LYS A 70 13.68 8.45 6.08
CA LYS A 70 14.16 9.48 7.01
C LYS A 70 13.39 9.44 8.33
N ILE A 71 12.07 9.30 8.25
CA ILE A 71 11.23 9.25 9.43
C ILE A 71 11.57 8.01 10.26
N TYR A 72 11.57 6.81 9.66
CA TYR A 72 11.88 5.55 10.36
C TYR A 72 13.28 5.56 10.99
N SER A 73 14.28 6.14 10.32
CA SER A 73 15.63 6.27 10.88
C SER A 73 15.75 7.28 12.02
N SER A 74 14.78 8.19 12.16
CA SER A 74 14.75 9.21 13.22
C SER A 74 13.85 8.87 14.41
N MET A 75 13.06 7.78 14.32
CA MET A 75 12.14 7.37 15.38
C MET A 75 12.87 7.05 16.67
N LYS A 76 12.31 7.51 17.81
CA LYS A 76 12.85 7.28 19.15
C LYS A 76 12.11 6.23 19.95
N GLY A 77 10.92 5.82 19.49
CA GLY A 77 10.15 4.79 20.17
C GLY A 77 8.78 4.51 19.57
N VAL A 78 7.98 3.75 20.30
CA VAL A 78 6.65 3.29 19.88
C VAL A 78 5.64 4.43 19.67
N ASP A 79 5.81 5.56 20.33
CA ASP A 79 4.90 6.70 20.18
C ASP A 79 5.03 7.34 18.79
N ASP A 80 6.26 7.43 18.25
CA ASP A 80 6.50 7.94 16.89
C ASP A 80 5.91 7.01 15.82
N LEU A 81 6.03 5.69 16.02
CA LEU A 81 5.39 4.69 15.17
C LEU A 81 3.86 4.81 15.22
N GLY A 82 3.30 5.06 16.41
CA GLY A 82 1.86 5.29 16.58
C GLY A 82 1.35 6.50 15.78
N LEU A 83 2.14 7.57 15.65
CA LEU A 83 1.79 8.74 14.83
C LEU A 83 1.74 8.37 13.34
N ILE A 84 2.73 7.64 12.82
CA ILE A 84 2.70 7.18 11.41
C ILE A 84 1.49 6.27 11.17
N MET A 85 1.25 5.32 12.07
CA MET A 85 0.12 4.41 11.93
C MET A 85 -1.24 5.14 11.92
N ASN A 86 -1.36 6.29 12.60
CA ASN A 86 -2.54 7.14 12.48
C ASN A 86 -2.68 7.76 11.08
N TRP A 87 -1.57 8.21 10.48
CA TRP A 87 -1.55 8.69 9.10
C TRP A 87 -1.93 7.59 8.11
N GLU A 88 -1.32 6.41 8.24
CA GLU A 88 -1.61 5.25 7.38
C GLU A 88 -3.07 4.82 7.47
N LEU A 89 -3.61 4.72 8.70
CA LEU A 89 -5.01 4.36 8.93
C LEU A 89 -5.96 5.39 8.33
N LEU A 90 -5.65 6.68 8.46
CA LEU A 90 -6.43 7.73 7.85
C LEU A 90 -6.37 7.64 6.32
N ARG A 91 -5.20 7.34 5.75
CA ARG A 91 -5.07 7.13 4.31
C ARG A 91 -5.85 5.90 3.82
N LEU A 92 -5.87 4.79 4.56
CA LEU A 92 -6.74 3.65 4.26
C LEU A 92 -8.23 4.02 4.33
N ALA A 93 -8.63 4.74 5.37
CA ALA A 93 -9.99 5.24 5.55
C ALA A 93 -10.44 6.19 4.43
N ASN A 94 -9.48 6.81 3.72
CA ASN A 94 -9.71 7.68 2.57
C ASN A 94 -9.57 6.96 1.21
N GLY A 95 -9.44 5.63 1.20
CA GLY A 95 -9.35 4.85 -0.03
C GLY A 95 -7.92 4.55 -0.50
N GLY A 96 -6.94 4.68 0.39
CA GLY A 96 -5.55 4.30 0.12
C GLY A 96 -5.42 2.84 -0.34
N GLY A 97 -4.59 2.63 -1.36
CA GLY A 97 -4.36 1.32 -1.97
C GLY A 97 -3.29 0.48 -1.28
N TYR A 98 -2.67 -0.40 -2.06
CA TYR A 98 -1.67 -1.38 -1.69
C TYR A 98 -0.51 -0.79 -0.90
N VAL A 99 0.06 0.35 -1.29
CA VAL A 99 1.22 0.95 -0.60
C VAL A 99 0.89 1.23 0.87
N VAL A 100 -0.22 1.92 1.13
CA VAL A 100 -0.63 2.26 2.51
C VAL A 100 -1.04 1.01 3.28
N ALA A 101 -1.74 0.07 2.66
CA ALA A 101 -2.13 -1.18 3.31
C ALA A 101 -0.90 -2.02 3.71
N LYS A 102 0.11 -2.08 2.83
CA LYS A 102 1.40 -2.73 3.11
C LYS A 102 2.11 -2.04 4.27
N LEU A 103 2.26 -0.72 4.22
CA LEU A 103 2.92 0.05 5.28
C LEU A 103 2.21 -0.18 6.63
N TYR A 104 0.90 0.01 6.68
CA TYR A 104 0.11 -0.19 7.89
C TYR A 104 0.22 -1.60 8.47
N ALA A 105 0.24 -2.63 7.62
CA ALA A 105 0.38 -4.00 8.09
C ALA A 105 1.79 -4.29 8.64
N VAL A 106 2.85 -3.78 7.98
CA VAL A 106 4.24 -3.92 8.45
C VAL A 106 4.43 -3.16 9.77
N ASP A 107 3.95 -1.93 9.86
CA ASP A 107 4.09 -1.09 11.05
C ASP A 107 3.25 -1.61 12.21
N SER A 108 2.05 -2.16 11.93
CA SER A 108 1.27 -2.90 12.93
C SER A 108 2.05 -4.09 13.52
N TRP A 109 2.76 -4.84 12.67
CA TRP A 109 3.56 -5.97 13.14
C TRP A 109 4.75 -5.51 13.98
N ASN A 110 5.47 -4.46 13.53
CA ASN A 110 6.57 -3.85 14.28
C ASN A 110 6.11 -3.28 15.63
N MET A 111 4.91 -2.71 15.69
CA MET A 111 4.28 -2.27 16.93
C MET A 111 4.02 -3.45 17.87
N ALA A 112 3.47 -4.56 17.35
CA ALA A 112 3.23 -5.77 18.13
C ALA A 112 4.52 -6.36 18.73
N LEU A 113 5.60 -6.43 17.93
CA LEU A 113 6.90 -6.87 18.41
C LEU A 113 7.49 -5.92 19.46
N SER A 114 7.23 -4.63 19.34
CA SER A 114 7.69 -3.65 20.33
C SER A 114 6.93 -3.78 21.66
N PHE A 115 5.63 -4.11 21.62
CA PHE A 115 4.85 -4.44 22.82
C PHE A 115 5.40 -5.69 23.51
N GLU A 116 5.67 -6.75 22.74
CA GLU A 116 6.26 -8.00 23.26
C GLU A 116 7.62 -7.75 23.92
N ARG A 117 8.55 -7.08 23.23
CA ARG A 117 9.89 -6.78 23.77
C ARG A 117 9.85 -5.93 25.04
N ALA A 118 8.87 -5.04 25.14
CA ALA A 118 8.67 -4.20 26.32
C ALA A 118 7.86 -4.90 27.43
N GLY A 119 7.47 -6.17 27.27
CA GLY A 119 6.66 -6.90 28.25
C GLY A 119 5.28 -6.27 28.49
N ARG A 120 4.76 -5.50 27.52
CA ARG A 120 3.48 -4.80 27.67
C ARG A 120 2.31 -5.79 27.63
N PRO A 121 1.30 -5.63 28.49
CA PRO A 121 0.08 -6.42 28.39
C PRO A 121 -0.58 -6.21 27.02
N GLY A 122 -1.17 -7.27 26.46
CA GLY A 122 -1.85 -7.23 25.17
C GLY A 122 -0.95 -7.38 23.94
N ALA A 123 0.32 -7.77 24.10
CA ALA A 123 1.22 -8.06 22.97
C ALA A 123 0.64 -9.09 21.99
N ASP A 124 0.07 -10.19 22.50
CA ASP A 124 -0.57 -11.22 21.67
C ASP A 124 -1.78 -10.70 20.89
N ASP A 125 -2.62 -9.89 21.54
CA ASP A 125 -3.76 -9.26 20.87
C ASP A 125 -3.31 -8.26 19.80
N MET A 126 -2.19 -7.56 20.04
CA MET A 126 -1.58 -6.70 19.03
C MET A 126 -1.04 -7.52 17.85
N LYS A 127 -0.41 -8.67 18.10
CA LYS A 127 0.02 -9.60 17.02
C LYS A 127 -1.16 -10.11 16.21
N LYS A 128 -2.28 -10.48 16.85
CA LYS A 128 -3.51 -10.90 16.15
C LYS A 128 -4.10 -9.77 15.28
N ARG A 129 -4.11 -8.54 15.78
CA ARG A 129 -4.56 -7.35 15.02
C ARG A 129 -3.64 -7.07 13.83
N ALA A 130 -2.33 -7.04 14.07
CA ALA A 130 -1.33 -6.85 13.03
C ALA A 130 -1.44 -7.93 11.94
N PHE A 131 -1.62 -9.20 12.34
CA PHE A 131 -1.82 -10.28 11.41
C PHE A 131 -3.13 -10.14 10.61
N SER A 132 -4.20 -9.64 11.23
CA SER A 132 -5.44 -9.32 10.50
C SER A 132 -5.22 -8.24 9.44
N ASN A 133 -4.35 -7.26 9.70
CA ASN A 133 -3.94 -6.26 8.70
C ASN A 133 -3.10 -6.88 7.59
N THR A 134 -2.27 -7.88 7.91
CA THR A 134 -1.57 -8.68 6.90
C THR A 134 -2.54 -9.40 5.96
N LEU A 135 -3.54 -10.08 6.52
CA LEU A 135 -4.58 -10.75 5.74
C LEU A 135 -5.39 -9.76 4.90
N TYR A 136 -5.70 -8.58 5.42
CA TYR A 136 -6.36 -7.52 4.67
C TYR A 136 -5.51 -7.07 3.47
N THR A 137 -4.21 -6.86 3.63
CA THR A 137 -3.33 -6.46 2.52
C THR A 137 -3.26 -7.54 1.44
N ILE A 138 -3.20 -8.82 1.82
CA ILE A 138 -3.29 -9.94 0.87
C ILE A 138 -4.63 -9.92 0.13
N ALA A 139 -5.73 -9.73 0.84
CA ALA A 139 -7.07 -9.64 0.25
C ALA A 139 -7.18 -8.45 -0.71
N LEU A 140 -6.64 -7.28 -0.35
CA LEU A 140 -6.59 -6.10 -1.20
C LEU A 140 -5.86 -6.41 -2.50
N ILE A 141 -4.65 -6.98 -2.43
CA ILE A 141 -3.89 -7.35 -3.63
C ILE A 141 -4.75 -8.28 -4.49
N ALA A 142 -5.32 -9.35 -3.94
CA ALA A 142 -6.12 -10.30 -4.70
C ALA A 142 -7.35 -9.67 -5.39
N VAL A 143 -8.11 -8.83 -4.67
CA VAL A 143 -9.34 -8.17 -5.16
C VAL A 143 -9.03 -7.10 -6.20
N ASP A 144 -7.96 -6.35 -6.01
CA ASP A 144 -7.65 -5.19 -6.84
C ASP A 144 -6.74 -5.56 -8.03
N SER A 145 -6.01 -6.68 -7.97
CA SER A 145 -5.17 -7.20 -9.08
C SER A 145 -5.81 -7.20 -10.46
N PRO A 146 -7.11 -7.57 -10.64
CA PRO A 146 -7.74 -7.60 -11.95
C PRO A 146 -7.75 -6.27 -12.69
N MET A 147 -7.55 -5.13 -12.01
CA MET A 147 -7.46 -3.81 -12.66
C MET A 147 -6.20 -3.64 -13.50
N CYS A 148 -5.12 -4.35 -13.15
CA CYS A 148 -3.84 -4.22 -13.84
C CYS A 148 -3.88 -4.93 -15.19
N LYS A 149 -3.41 -4.26 -16.25
CA LYS A 149 -3.27 -4.90 -17.56
C LYS A 149 -2.14 -5.92 -17.55
N ASP A 150 -1.01 -5.57 -16.93
CA ASP A 150 0.10 -6.49 -16.66
C ASP A 150 -0.14 -7.22 -15.34
N MET A 151 -0.51 -8.50 -15.41
CA MET A 151 -0.76 -9.34 -14.24
C MET A 151 0.51 -9.81 -13.53
N SER A 152 1.70 -9.63 -14.13
CA SER A 152 2.95 -9.95 -13.45
C SER A 152 3.25 -8.95 -12.32
N ALA A 153 2.83 -7.68 -12.45
CA ALA A 153 2.98 -6.66 -11.40
C ALA A 153 2.30 -7.07 -10.07
N PRO A 154 0.97 -7.31 -10.00
CA PRO A 154 0.33 -7.75 -8.76
C PRO A 154 0.84 -9.10 -8.26
N SER A 155 1.26 -10.00 -9.16
CA SER A 155 1.87 -11.29 -8.77
C SER A 155 3.20 -11.08 -8.03
N ASN A 156 4.05 -10.18 -8.53
CA ASN A 156 5.29 -9.77 -7.86
C ASN A 156 4.98 -9.09 -6.52
N ARG A 157 3.98 -8.21 -6.45
CA ARG A 157 3.56 -7.57 -5.17
C ARG A 157 3.11 -8.59 -4.14
N MET A 158 2.33 -9.59 -4.54
CA MET A 158 1.91 -10.68 -3.65
C MET A 158 3.13 -11.46 -3.13
N ALA A 159 4.07 -11.82 -4.01
CA ALA A 159 5.27 -12.56 -3.62
C ALA A 159 6.18 -11.75 -2.67
N GLU A 160 6.48 -10.50 -3.02
CA GLU A 160 7.23 -9.55 -2.18
C GLU A 160 6.57 -9.38 -0.81
N TYR A 161 5.26 -9.19 -0.79
CA TYR A 161 4.52 -8.95 0.44
C TYR A 161 4.51 -10.19 1.34
N ARG A 162 4.25 -11.38 0.79
CA ARG A 162 4.30 -12.64 1.56
C ARG A 162 5.69 -12.90 2.13
N PHE A 163 6.75 -12.60 1.37
CA PHE A 163 8.12 -12.71 1.86
C PHE A 163 8.40 -11.76 3.02
N ALA A 164 7.95 -10.51 2.93
CA ALA A 164 8.08 -9.51 3.99
C ALA A 164 7.24 -9.86 5.23
N ALA A 165 6.05 -10.44 5.03
CA ALA A 165 5.09 -10.80 6.08
C ALA A 165 5.27 -12.22 6.64
N ARG A 166 6.36 -12.91 6.31
CA ARG A 166 6.58 -14.33 6.65
C ARG A 166 6.39 -14.64 8.14
N ASP A 167 6.84 -13.77 9.03
CA ASP A 167 6.78 -14.02 10.47
C ASP A 167 5.37 -13.79 11.03
N ALA A 168 4.64 -12.81 10.48
CA ALA A 168 3.22 -12.63 10.75
C ALA A 168 2.40 -13.83 10.26
N ILE A 169 2.70 -14.36 9.07
CA ILE A 169 2.05 -15.56 8.52
C ILE A 169 2.32 -16.79 9.38
N ARG A 170 3.58 -17.02 9.80
CA ARG A 170 3.93 -18.12 10.72
C ARG A 170 3.18 -18.01 12.05
N PHE A 171 3.07 -16.81 12.59
CA PHE A 171 2.24 -16.56 13.78
C PHE A 171 0.78 -16.90 13.52
N GLY A 172 0.22 -16.48 12.37
CA GLY A 172 -1.14 -16.85 11.97
C GLY A 172 -1.37 -18.36 11.88
N GLN A 173 -0.39 -19.10 11.37
CA GLN A 173 -0.44 -20.55 11.26
C GLN A 173 -0.43 -21.25 12.64
N SER A 174 0.18 -20.64 13.66
CA SER A 174 0.23 -21.19 15.02
C SER A 174 -0.99 -20.84 15.89
N LEU A 175 -1.88 -19.95 15.42
CA LEU A 175 -3.10 -19.60 16.14
C LEU A 175 -4.03 -20.80 16.32
N ARG A 176 -4.84 -20.77 17.37
CA ARG A 176 -5.97 -21.69 17.54
C ARG A 176 -7.02 -21.43 16.45
N GLU A 177 -7.77 -22.45 16.07
CA GLU A 177 -8.77 -22.36 14.98
C GLU A 177 -9.80 -21.23 15.19
N ASP A 178 -10.24 -20.98 16.42
CA ASP A 178 -11.16 -19.87 16.71
C ASP A 178 -10.50 -18.50 16.50
N ASP A 179 -9.22 -18.36 16.84
CA ASP A 179 -8.48 -17.13 16.59
C ASP A 179 -8.19 -16.94 15.10
N LYS A 180 -7.88 -18.02 14.36
CA LYS A 180 -7.75 -18.00 12.89
C LYS A 180 -9.01 -17.46 12.22
N LYS A 181 -10.19 -17.96 12.63
CA LYS A 181 -11.49 -17.47 12.13
C LYS A 181 -11.68 -15.99 12.44
N ARG A 182 -11.39 -15.55 13.67
CA ARG A 182 -11.55 -14.14 14.09
C ARG A 182 -10.67 -13.19 13.30
N VAL A 183 -9.40 -13.53 13.06
CA VAL A 183 -8.48 -12.65 12.29
C VAL A 183 -8.87 -12.59 10.82
N ILE A 184 -9.33 -13.70 10.22
CA ILE A 184 -9.89 -13.71 8.86
C ILE A 184 -11.15 -12.84 8.80
N ASP A 185 -12.09 -13.01 9.73
CA ASP A 185 -13.32 -12.22 9.76
C ASP A 185 -13.03 -10.72 9.91
N PHE A 186 -12.01 -10.35 10.69
CA PHE A 186 -11.60 -8.96 10.83
C PHE A 186 -11.02 -8.42 9.51
N ALA A 187 -10.15 -9.18 8.84
CA ALA A 187 -9.60 -8.80 7.53
C ALA A 187 -10.70 -8.62 6.46
N LEU A 188 -11.69 -9.52 6.40
CA LEU A 188 -12.82 -9.42 5.47
C LEU A 188 -13.73 -8.24 5.78
N ARG A 189 -13.93 -7.91 7.07
CA ARG A 189 -14.64 -6.67 7.44
C ARG A 189 -13.90 -5.42 7.00
N GLN A 190 -12.57 -5.40 7.12
CA GLN A 190 -11.75 -4.29 6.61
C GLN A 190 -11.86 -4.16 5.09
N GLU A 191 -11.80 -5.29 4.35
CA GLU A 191 -12.02 -5.27 2.90
C GLU A 191 -13.36 -4.64 2.57
N LYS A 192 -14.46 -5.13 3.15
CA LYS A 192 -15.80 -4.61 2.90
C LYS A 192 -15.93 -3.13 3.24
N LEU A 193 -15.25 -2.68 4.29
CA LEU A 193 -15.32 -1.30 4.78
C LEU A 193 -14.59 -0.32 3.85
N PHE A 194 -13.39 -0.67 3.41
CA PHE A 194 -12.53 0.25 2.64
C PHE A 194 -12.68 0.11 1.13
N ALA A 195 -13.14 -1.04 0.63
CA ALA A 195 -13.20 -1.30 -0.80
C ALA A 195 -14.03 -0.32 -1.64
N PRO A 196 -15.15 0.25 -1.14
CA PRO A 196 -15.89 1.26 -1.90
C PRO A 196 -15.08 2.53 -2.17
N LEU A 197 -14.09 2.85 -1.32
CA LEU A 197 -13.32 4.08 -1.43
C LEU A 197 -12.04 3.94 -2.27
N ARG A 198 -11.62 2.69 -2.56
CA ARG A 198 -10.36 2.44 -3.27
C ARG A 198 -10.47 2.84 -4.74
N LYS A 199 -9.48 3.63 -5.19
CA LYS A 199 -9.34 4.08 -6.58
C LYS A 199 -8.39 3.15 -7.35
N LYS A 200 -8.16 3.45 -8.63
CA LYS A 200 -7.12 2.78 -9.41
C LYS A 200 -5.77 2.94 -8.71
N ASP A 201 -5.07 1.83 -8.53
CA ASP A 201 -3.84 1.76 -7.76
C ASP A 201 -2.63 1.64 -8.68
N ASP A 202 -1.97 2.77 -8.91
CA ASP A 202 -0.77 2.86 -9.73
C ASP A 202 0.37 2.00 -9.18
N ALA A 203 0.55 1.98 -7.86
CA ALA A 203 1.64 1.24 -7.24
C ALA A 203 1.44 -0.29 -7.30
N LEU A 204 0.20 -0.76 -7.19
CA LEU A 204 -0.16 -2.17 -7.35
C LEU A 204 0.14 -2.68 -8.77
N CYS A 205 -0.10 -1.84 -9.79
CA CYS A 205 0.10 -2.20 -11.19
C CYS A 205 1.51 -1.89 -11.73
N ARG A 206 2.43 -1.44 -10.87
CA ARG A 206 3.87 -1.26 -11.16
C ARG A 206 4.72 -2.43 -10.68
N GLY A 207 5.92 -2.57 -11.24
CA GLY A 207 6.92 -3.59 -10.93
C GLY A 207 6.71 -4.90 -11.70
N GLY A 208 5.94 -4.85 -12.79
CA GLY A 208 5.71 -5.98 -13.69
C GLY A 208 6.64 -5.98 -14.90
N ASN A 209 6.44 -6.98 -15.76
CA ASN A 209 7.17 -7.20 -17.00
C ASN A 209 7.04 -6.00 -17.95
N ASP A 210 5.88 -5.35 -18.03
CA ASP A 210 5.69 -4.20 -18.94
C ASP A 210 6.58 -3.02 -18.52
N GLU A 211 6.66 -2.73 -17.22
CA GLU A 211 7.55 -1.68 -16.69
C GLU A 211 9.02 -2.08 -16.84
N ALA A 212 9.36 -3.35 -16.60
CA ALA A 212 10.72 -3.86 -16.79
C ALA A 212 11.17 -3.76 -18.26
N MET A 213 10.30 -4.10 -19.21
CA MET A 213 10.55 -3.94 -20.65
C MET A 213 10.69 -2.47 -21.04
N ALA A 214 9.82 -1.59 -20.51
CA ALA A 214 9.92 -0.16 -20.73
C ALA A 214 11.24 0.40 -20.18
N ALA A 215 11.68 -0.06 -19.01
CA ALA A 215 12.94 0.33 -18.40
C ALA A 215 14.13 -0.12 -19.24
N MET A 216 14.16 -1.39 -19.68
CA MET A 216 15.21 -1.91 -20.56
C MET A 216 15.28 -1.17 -21.90
N ASN A 217 14.14 -0.83 -22.50
CA ASN A 217 14.08 -0.07 -23.75
C ASN A 217 14.53 1.39 -23.58
N ALA A 218 14.41 1.96 -22.38
CA ALA A 218 14.85 3.32 -22.07
C ALA A 218 16.37 3.41 -21.83
N VAL A 219 17.04 2.29 -21.49
CA VAL A 219 18.50 2.24 -21.33
C VAL A 219 19.16 2.33 -22.70
N LYS A 220 19.66 3.53 -23.04
CA LYS A 220 20.44 3.75 -24.27
C LYS A 220 21.88 3.25 -24.17
N ASP A 221 22.37 3.06 -22.95
CA ASP A 221 23.77 2.73 -22.65
C ASP A 221 23.84 1.92 -21.35
N PHE A 222 23.88 0.58 -21.49
CA PHE A 222 23.94 -0.34 -20.34
C PHE A 222 25.24 -0.18 -19.54
N GLU A 223 26.31 0.37 -20.12
CA GLU A 223 27.59 0.57 -19.43
C GLU A 223 27.51 1.65 -18.35
N LYS A 224 26.50 2.53 -18.44
CA LYS A 224 26.21 3.55 -17.42
C LYS A 224 25.22 3.08 -16.36
N ALA A 225 24.61 1.90 -16.53
CA ALA A 225 23.74 1.35 -15.50
C ALA A 225 24.57 0.99 -14.27
N LYS A 226 24.03 1.25 -13.08
CA LYS A 226 24.73 0.97 -11.83
C LYS A 226 24.85 -0.54 -11.65
N GLU A 227 26.07 -1.08 -11.71
CA GLU A 227 26.31 -2.47 -11.35
C GLU A 227 25.98 -2.68 -9.86
N VAL A 228 25.25 -3.76 -9.58
CA VAL A 228 24.90 -4.18 -8.22
C VAL A 228 25.53 -5.55 -7.96
N PRO A 229 25.78 -5.91 -6.68
CA PRO A 229 26.40 -7.19 -6.35
C PRO A 229 25.73 -8.35 -7.09
N ALA A 230 26.55 -9.15 -7.77
CA ALA A 230 26.08 -10.36 -8.42
C ALA A 230 25.52 -11.33 -7.38
N ASP A 231 24.45 -12.03 -7.73
CA ASP A 231 23.98 -13.17 -6.95
C ASP A 231 25.06 -14.27 -7.05
N PRO A 232 25.64 -14.75 -5.94
CA PRO A 232 26.67 -15.78 -5.98
C PRO A 232 26.24 -17.06 -6.69
N SER A 233 24.93 -17.30 -6.80
CA SER A 233 24.34 -18.47 -7.46
C SER A 233 24.16 -18.30 -8.98
N ARG A 234 24.44 -17.12 -9.56
CA ARG A 234 24.26 -16.85 -10.99
C ARG A 234 25.51 -16.22 -11.60
N PRO A 235 26.18 -16.88 -12.58
CA PRO A 235 27.30 -16.24 -13.29
C PRO A 235 26.79 -15.05 -14.11
N GLY A 236 27.37 -13.87 -13.91
CA GLY A 236 27.04 -12.65 -14.68
C GLY A 236 27.24 -11.35 -13.90
N ARG A 237 27.11 -10.23 -14.61
CA ARG A 237 27.02 -8.88 -14.03
C ARG A 237 25.55 -8.52 -13.83
N ASN A 238 25.19 -7.96 -12.68
CA ASN A 238 23.84 -7.47 -12.41
C ASN A 238 23.83 -5.96 -12.50
N TYR A 239 22.88 -5.39 -13.24
CA TYR A 239 22.72 -3.94 -13.35
C TYR A 239 21.39 -3.51 -12.75
N LEU A 240 21.42 -2.44 -11.98
CA LEU A 240 20.21 -1.75 -11.55
C LEU A 240 19.69 -0.90 -12.70
N ILE A 241 18.57 -1.33 -13.27
CA ILE A 241 17.83 -0.59 -14.28
C ILE A 241 16.66 0.09 -13.56
N GLU A 242 16.69 1.42 -13.50
CA GLU A 242 15.58 2.17 -12.96
C GLU A 242 14.42 2.21 -13.96
N ALA A 243 13.19 2.08 -13.45
CA ALA A 243 12.02 2.32 -14.27
C ALA A 243 12.03 3.75 -14.82
N PRO A 244 11.52 3.98 -16.04
CA PRO A 244 11.41 5.33 -16.59
C PRO A 244 10.54 6.19 -15.68
N GLY A 245 10.99 7.41 -15.35
CA GLY A 245 10.23 8.31 -14.46
C GLY A 245 8.82 8.64 -14.96
N GLU A 246 8.58 8.55 -16.27
CA GLU A 246 7.29 8.80 -16.92
C GLU A 246 6.46 7.54 -17.17
N TYR A 247 6.91 6.36 -16.74
CA TYR A 247 6.11 5.14 -16.91
C TYR A 247 4.80 5.28 -16.15
N HIS A 248 3.69 4.91 -16.79
CA HIS A 248 2.39 4.79 -16.14
C HIS A 248 1.82 3.40 -16.47
N PRO A 249 1.36 2.63 -15.46
CA PRO A 249 0.76 1.34 -15.69
C PRO A 249 -0.53 1.48 -16.48
N GLN A 250 -0.79 0.49 -17.32
CA GLN A 250 -2.04 0.39 -18.05
C GLN A 250 -3.07 -0.36 -17.21
N TYR A 251 -4.31 0.11 -17.25
CA TYR A 251 -5.44 -0.52 -16.59
C TYR A 251 -6.34 -1.19 -17.60
N LYS A 252 -6.97 -2.29 -17.19
CA LYS A 252 -8.09 -2.87 -17.95
C LYS A 252 -9.30 -1.92 -17.96
N PRO A 253 -10.26 -2.10 -18.89
CA PRO A 253 -11.51 -1.35 -18.88
C PRO A 253 -12.29 -1.54 -17.57
N ASP A 254 -12.94 -0.47 -17.09
CA ASP A 254 -13.64 -0.46 -15.80
C ASP A 254 -14.70 -1.55 -15.64
N ALA A 255 -15.50 -1.80 -16.68
CA ALA A 255 -16.52 -2.84 -16.65
C ALA A 255 -15.91 -4.24 -16.51
N GLU A 256 -14.76 -4.49 -17.15
CA GLU A 256 -14.10 -5.79 -17.14
C GLU A 256 -13.51 -6.09 -15.76
N TRP A 257 -12.66 -5.20 -15.24
CA TRP A 257 -11.98 -5.50 -13.99
C TRP A 257 -12.91 -5.42 -12.77
N LYS A 258 -13.94 -4.56 -12.79
CA LYS A 258 -14.94 -4.52 -11.70
C LYS A 258 -15.72 -5.83 -11.61
N LYS A 259 -16.09 -6.42 -12.75
CA LYS A 259 -16.74 -7.74 -12.79
C LYS A 259 -15.84 -8.81 -12.17
N THR A 260 -14.59 -8.93 -12.63
CA THR A 260 -13.65 -9.93 -12.09
C THR A 260 -13.37 -9.70 -10.60
N ARG A 261 -13.27 -8.45 -10.16
CA ARG A 261 -13.14 -8.11 -8.74
C ARG A 261 -14.30 -8.67 -7.91
N ASP A 262 -15.53 -8.52 -8.39
CA ASP A 262 -16.72 -9.02 -7.70
C ASP A 262 -16.78 -10.56 -7.69
N GLU A 263 -16.21 -11.22 -8.70
CA GLU A 263 -16.03 -12.68 -8.74
C GLU A 263 -14.95 -13.17 -7.76
N VAL A 264 -13.91 -12.37 -7.50
CA VAL A 264 -12.83 -12.73 -6.55
C VAL A 264 -13.29 -12.66 -5.10
N ARG A 265 -14.05 -11.61 -4.73
CA ARG A 265 -14.51 -11.36 -3.35
C ARG A 265 -15.12 -12.58 -2.61
N PRO A 266 -16.08 -13.34 -3.18
CA PRO A 266 -16.65 -14.49 -2.48
C PRO A 266 -15.63 -15.62 -2.22
N THR A 267 -14.53 -15.66 -2.96
CA THR A 267 -13.48 -16.68 -2.79
C THR A 267 -12.46 -16.33 -1.71
N LEU A 268 -12.41 -15.07 -1.26
CA LEU A 268 -11.38 -14.57 -0.34
C LEU A 268 -11.26 -15.38 0.92
N ARG A 269 -12.38 -15.79 1.53
CA ARG A 269 -12.34 -16.59 2.78
C ARG A 269 -11.49 -17.85 2.60
N GLY A 270 -11.79 -18.66 1.58
CA GLY A 270 -11.05 -19.90 1.31
C GLY A 270 -9.58 -19.64 0.97
N GLN A 271 -9.28 -18.56 0.25
CA GLN A 271 -7.89 -18.16 -0.03
C GLN A 271 -7.13 -17.81 1.26
N LEU A 272 -7.75 -17.04 2.16
CA LEU A 272 -7.16 -16.66 3.45
C LEU A 272 -7.03 -17.87 4.39
N GLU A 273 -7.99 -18.78 4.41
CA GLU A 273 -7.93 -20.03 5.19
C GLU A 273 -6.76 -20.91 4.71
N THR A 274 -6.54 -21.01 3.40
CA THR A 274 -5.44 -21.79 2.82
C THR A 274 -4.07 -21.29 3.27
N LEU A 275 -3.90 -19.98 3.47
CA LEU A 275 -2.66 -19.38 3.98
C LEU A 275 -2.33 -19.80 5.43
N LEU A 276 -3.34 -20.16 6.23
CA LEU A 276 -3.19 -20.53 7.64
C LEU A 276 -2.99 -22.02 7.86
N ILE A 277 -2.95 -22.81 6.79
CA ILE A 277 -2.54 -24.21 6.84
C ILE A 277 -1.02 -24.23 6.94
N ALA A 278 -0.50 -24.80 8.04
CA ALA A 278 0.93 -24.96 8.20
C ALA A 278 1.49 -25.86 7.07
N PRO A 279 2.66 -25.53 6.50
CA PRO A 279 3.32 -26.44 5.58
C PRO A 279 3.59 -27.77 6.31
N LYS A 280 3.23 -28.88 5.66
CA LYS A 280 3.51 -30.23 6.14
C LYS A 280 5.00 -30.53 6.09
#